data_AF-A0A382LXR4-F1
#
_entry.id   AF-A0A382LXR4-F1
#
_cell.length_a   1.000
_cell.length_b   1.000
_cell.length_c   1.000
_cell.angle_alpha   90.00
_cell.angle_beta   90.00
_cell.angle_gamma   90.00
#
_symmetry.space_group_name_H-M   'P 1'
#
loop_
_entity.id
_entity.type
_entity.pdbx_description
1 polymer ?
#
loop_
_entity_poly.entity_id
_entity_poly.type
_entity_poly.pdbx_seq_one_letter_code
_entity_poly.pdbx_strand_id
1 'polypeptide(L)'
;IISSIKWVDNDTREISDFLMEPFIDYPMKLSSTKIGEAPASIFLKIKNPTKLLSSSVEISAYVLDQKKSKRIIKPITYNPVIRKPLISKQPIKNLLKKYKFFVFNKNLKLITFKPGKWTINDYIIIPKEVSLMIAEGTEIQFNPSSGLISYGPIIIKGTKKLPVVLKGMENHNQKKSWQGIIVIDSQKLSEWSHVQIKNTSGVNIDGWSLSSGVTFYNSDIKMNYVSFDGNKSEDSLNIIRSKFEIKNIIIKNTISDALDSDFSNGTIENSRFENIGSQGGGDGIDVSGSQVMVSNIYFENISDKALSVGENSNLRANDVSFRNVAIGAASKDGSKLLISNAKFSRITEAGLMAYVKKTEYGPAEITAQTLEFDLTKQPAISQKGSKITIDG
;
A
#
# COMPACT_ATOMS: atom_id res chain seq x y z
N ILE A 1 4.20 -27.77 5.12
CA ILE A 1 5.12 -28.47 6.06
C ILE A 1 6.53 -28.06 5.70
N ILE A 2 7.24 -27.36 6.59
CA ILE A 2 8.65 -27.04 6.42
C ILE A 2 9.45 -28.30 6.75
N SER A 3 10.30 -28.74 5.83
CA SER A 3 11.15 -29.93 6.00
C SER A 3 12.59 -29.58 6.38
N SER A 4 13.07 -28.40 6.00
CA SER A 4 14.37 -27.89 6.42
C SER A 4 14.50 -26.40 6.12
N ILE A 5 15.39 -25.75 6.88
CA ILE A 5 15.92 -24.42 6.59
C ILE A 5 17.45 -24.57 6.58
N LYS A 6 18.10 -24.12 5.51
CA LYS A 6 19.55 -24.27 5.31
C LYS A 6 20.17 -22.96 4.81
N TRP A 7 21.47 -22.80 5.04
CA TRP A 7 22.29 -21.82 4.33
C TRP A 7 22.68 -22.37 2.97
N VAL A 8 22.75 -21.48 1.99
CA VAL A 8 23.29 -21.74 0.65
C VAL A 8 24.30 -20.66 0.35
N ASP A 9 25.57 -21.04 0.17
CA ASP A 9 26.62 -20.11 -0.22
C ASP A 9 26.27 -19.44 -1.56
N ASN A 10 26.49 -18.12 -1.65
CA ASN A 10 26.07 -17.36 -2.83
C ASN A 10 26.93 -17.69 -4.06
N ASP A 11 28.21 -18.03 -3.85
CA ASP A 11 29.18 -18.28 -4.92
C ASP A 11 29.27 -19.78 -5.23
N THR A 12 29.45 -20.61 -4.19
CA THR A 12 29.71 -22.05 -4.36
C THR A 12 28.44 -22.89 -4.39
N ARG A 13 27.31 -22.33 -3.95
CA ARG A 13 26.03 -23.06 -3.73
C ARG A 13 26.12 -24.19 -2.70
N GLU A 14 27.16 -24.24 -1.88
CA GLU A 14 27.26 -25.24 -0.81
C GLU A 14 26.18 -25.06 0.25
N ILE A 15 25.60 -26.17 0.71
CA ILE A 15 24.49 -26.19 1.67
C ILE A 15 25.03 -26.49 3.08
N SER A 16 24.64 -25.68 4.06
CA SER A 16 25.02 -25.90 5.47
C SER A 16 23.87 -25.64 6.45
N ASP A 17 24.04 -26.08 7.69
CA ASP A 17 22.99 -26.00 8.71
C ASP A 17 22.67 -24.56 9.11
N PHE A 18 21.38 -24.23 9.08
CA PHE A 18 20.89 -22.94 9.54
C PHE A 18 20.59 -23.00 11.05
N LEU A 19 21.48 -22.41 11.85
CA LEU A 19 21.32 -22.32 13.30
C LEU A 19 20.44 -21.12 13.68
N MET A 20 19.36 -21.39 14.42
CA MET A 20 18.31 -20.42 14.74
C MET A 20 17.86 -20.49 16.21
N GLU A 21 17.18 -19.45 16.68
CA GLU A 21 16.47 -19.42 17.97
C GLU A 21 15.02 -18.90 17.82
N PRO A 22 14.01 -19.59 18.40
CA PRO A 22 14.11 -20.90 19.02
C PRO A 22 14.47 -21.99 18.00
N PHE A 23 15.03 -23.10 18.49
CA PHE A 23 15.25 -24.28 17.66
C PHE A 23 13.91 -24.83 17.16
N ILE A 24 13.84 -25.25 15.90
CA ILE A 24 12.67 -25.89 15.30
C ILE A 24 13.00 -27.33 14.99
N ASP A 25 12.17 -28.24 15.48
CA ASP A 25 12.12 -29.62 15.00
C ASP A 25 11.43 -29.70 13.63
N TYR A 26 12.04 -30.42 12.71
CA TYR A 26 11.44 -30.73 11.41
C TYR A 26 10.86 -32.15 11.41
N PRO A 27 9.73 -32.39 10.71
CA PRO A 27 8.98 -31.44 9.91
C PRO A 27 8.11 -30.48 10.74
N MET A 28 8.18 -29.18 10.46
CA MET A 28 7.32 -28.19 11.10
C MET A 28 6.04 -27.97 10.29
N LYS A 29 4.88 -28.18 10.90
CA LYS A 29 3.59 -27.88 10.27
C LYS A 29 3.18 -26.43 10.59
N LEU A 30 2.99 -25.63 9.54
CA LEU A 30 2.37 -24.31 9.66
C LEU A 30 0.85 -24.46 9.66
N SER A 31 0.18 -23.71 10.53
CA SER A 31 -1.29 -23.65 10.56
C SER A 31 -1.84 -22.95 9.31
N SER A 32 -2.97 -23.42 8.81
CA SER A 32 -3.70 -22.71 7.75
C SER A 32 -4.20 -21.36 8.25
N THR A 33 -4.06 -20.33 7.42
CA THR A 33 -4.63 -19.00 7.68
C THR A 33 -6.02 -18.95 7.07
N LYS A 34 -7.02 -18.42 7.80
CA LYS A 34 -8.36 -18.23 7.22
C LYS A 34 -8.30 -17.19 6.10
N ILE A 35 -9.13 -17.37 5.08
CA ILE A 35 -9.23 -16.43 3.97
C ILE A 35 -9.64 -15.05 4.52
N GLY A 36 -8.91 -14.00 4.10
CA GLY A 36 -9.11 -12.62 4.59
C GLY A 36 -8.45 -12.30 5.92
N GLU A 37 -7.80 -13.28 6.59
CA GLU A 37 -7.00 -13.03 7.77
C GLU A 37 -5.50 -12.97 7.42
N ALA A 38 -4.74 -12.25 8.25
CA ALA A 38 -3.30 -12.22 8.13
C ALA A 38 -2.64 -13.54 8.56
N PRO A 39 -1.56 -13.98 7.90
CA PRO A 39 -0.91 -15.23 8.23
C PRO A 39 -0.23 -15.22 9.60
N ALA A 40 -0.36 -16.34 10.32
CA ALA A 40 0.41 -16.58 11.52
C ALA A 40 1.91 -16.64 11.16
N SER A 41 2.70 -15.78 11.78
CA SER A 41 4.14 -15.67 11.51
C SER A 41 4.96 -16.30 12.64
N ILE A 42 5.95 -17.10 12.28
CA ILE A 42 6.98 -17.57 13.21
C ILE A 42 8.24 -16.74 13.00
N PHE A 43 8.79 -16.22 14.09
CA PHE A 43 9.99 -15.41 14.07
C PHE A 43 11.17 -16.25 14.52
N LEU A 44 12.18 -16.33 13.66
CA LEU A 44 13.41 -17.07 13.91
C LEU A 44 14.58 -16.09 13.94
N LYS A 45 15.30 -16.08 15.05
CA LYS A 45 16.51 -15.28 15.20
C LYS A 45 17.68 -16.06 14.62
N ILE A 46 18.43 -15.42 13.73
CA ILE A 46 19.64 -15.99 13.15
C ILE A 46 20.76 -15.88 14.19
N LYS A 47 21.43 -17.01 14.52
CA LYS A 47 22.55 -16.98 15.48
C LYS A 47 23.77 -16.25 14.93
N ASN A 48 24.04 -16.38 13.64
CA ASN A 48 25.19 -15.75 12.98
C ASN A 48 24.74 -14.88 11.78
N PRO A 49 24.35 -13.61 12.03
CA PRO A 49 23.78 -12.75 10.99
C PRO A 49 24.81 -12.30 9.94
N THR A 50 26.12 -12.29 10.24
CA THR A 50 27.15 -11.89 9.26
C THR A 50 27.25 -12.87 8.08
N LYS A 51 26.80 -14.12 8.25
CA LYS A 51 26.71 -15.11 7.17
C LYS A 51 25.75 -14.70 6.05
N LEU A 52 24.83 -13.76 6.29
CA LEU A 52 23.99 -13.16 5.23
C LEU A 52 24.79 -12.37 4.19
N LEU A 53 26.02 -11.97 4.49
CA LEU A 53 26.87 -11.24 3.53
C LEU A 53 27.38 -12.14 2.40
N SER A 54 27.53 -13.45 2.65
CA SER A 54 28.11 -14.42 1.72
C SER A 54 27.18 -15.59 1.41
N SER A 55 26.04 -15.71 2.08
CA SER A 55 25.11 -16.83 1.89
C SER A 55 23.66 -16.36 1.93
N SER A 56 22.80 -17.09 1.23
CA SER A 56 21.35 -16.95 1.28
C SER A 56 20.73 -18.07 2.14
N VAL A 57 19.49 -17.88 2.58
CA VAL A 57 18.73 -18.94 3.24
C VAL A 57 17.95 -19.69 2.18
N GLU A 58 17.70 -20.98 2.34
CA GLU A 58 16.69 -21.69 1.56
C GLU A 58 15.77 -22.47 2.50
N ILE A 59 14.47 -22.30 2.29
CA ILE A 59 13.43 -23.01 3.04
C ILE A 59 12.86 -24.08 2.12
N SER A 60 13.02 -25.34 2.50
CA SER A 60 12.35 -26.46 1.84
C SER A 60 11.01 -26.74 2.50
N ALA A 61 9.93 -26.73 1.72
CA ALA A 61 8.60 -27.01 2.23
C ALA A 61 7.75 -27.87 1.27
N TYR A 62 6.86 -28.67 1.84
CA TYR A 62 5.83 -29.44 1.14
C TYR A 62 4.45 -28.80 1.35
N VAL A 63 3.74 -28.54 0.24
CA VAL A 63 2.33 -28.13 0.27
C VAL A 63 1.47 -29.38 0.34
N LEU A 64 0.61 -29.48 1.37
CA LEU A 64 -0.13 -30.71 1.67
C LEU A 64 -1.18 -31.05 0.61
N ASP A 65 -1.83 -30.05 0.02
CA ASP A 65 -2.93 -30.25 -0.93
C ASP A 65 -2.47 -30.36 -2.39
N GLN A 66 -1.19 -30.09 -2.70
CA GLN A 66 -0.61 -30.19 -4.04
C GLN A 66 0.44 -31.31 -4.09
N LYS A 67 0.01 -32.59 -4.15
CA LYS A 67 0.84 -33.77 -4.45
C LYS A 67 2.24 -33.79 -3.78
N LYS A 68 2.39 -33.27 -2.55
CA LYS A 68 3.68 -33.11 -1.85
C LYS A 68 4.81 -32.56 -2.75
N SER A 69 4.55 -31.55 -3.58
CA SER A 69 5.63 -30.90 -4.34
C SER A 69 6.56 -30.15 -3.38
N LYS A 70 7.87 -30.49 -3.39
CA LYS A 70 8.89 -29.73 -2.65
C LYS A 70 9.05 -28.36 -3.31
N ARG A 71 8.90 -27.29 -2.53
CA ARG A 71 9.22 -25.92 -2.95
C ARG A 71 10.47 -25.46 -2.22
N ILE A 72 11.37 -24.83 -2.98
CA ILE A 72 12.50 -24.08 -2.43
C ILE A 72 12.04 -22.62 -2.40
N ILE A 73 11.90 -22.07 -1.20
CA ILE A 73 11.50 -20.69 -0.99
C ILE A 73 12.77 -19.92 -0.66
N LYS A 74 13.11 -18.95 -1.52
CA LYS A 74 14.14 -17.97 -1.21
C LYS A 74 13.59 -16.98 -0.20
N PRO A 75 14.34 -16.63 0.86
CA PRO A 75 13.96 -15.62 1.82
C PRO A 75 13.80 -14.30 1.07
N ILE A 76 12.73 -13.61 1.39
CA ILE A 76 12.58 -12.20 1.05
C ILE A 76 12.96 -11.46 2.32
N THR A 77 13.70 -10.35 2.18
CA THR A 77 13.98 -9.47 3.31
C THR A 77 12.65 -8.96 3.87
N TYR A 78 12.26 -9.49 5.02
CA TYR A 78 11.05 -9.06 5.72
C TYR A 78 11.41 -7.89 6.62
N ASN A 79 10.93 -6.69 6.28
CA ASN A 79 10.97 -5.55 7.18
C ASN A 79 9.91 -5.78 8.27
N PRO A 80 10.30 -6.14 9.51
CA PRO A 80 9.32 -6.53 10.52
C PRO A 80 8.34 -5.40 10.79
N VAL A 81 7.05 -5.74 10.87
CA VAL A 81 6.04 -4.87 11.48
C VAL A 81 6.55 -4.47 12.86
N ILE A 82 6.66 -3.16 13.05
CA ILE A 82 7.24 -2.50 14.22
C ILE A 82 6.54 -2.99 15.49
N ARG A 83 7.22 -3.82 16.28
CA ARG A 83 6.72 -4.27 17.60
C ARG A 83 7.05 -3.30 18.74
N LYS A 84 7.99 -2.38 18.53
CA LYS A 84 8.34 -1.28 19.44
C LYS A 84 8.42 0.01 18.64
N PRO A 85 7.77 1.12 19.04
CA PRO A 85 7.84 2.39 18.32
C PRO A 85 9.30 2.71 17.98
N LEU A 86 9.64 2.72 16.68
CA LEU A 86 11.03 2.97 16.25
C LEU A 86 11.47 4.39 16.57
N ILE A 87 10.51 5.30 16.76
CA ILE A 87 10.76 6.59 17.38
C ILE A 87 10.27 6.59 18.82
N SER A 88 11.18 6.97 19.72
CA SER A 88 10.90 7.29 21.12
C SER A 88 9.58 8.06 21.24
N LYS A 89 8.67 7.56 22.08
CA LYS A 89 7.46 8.30 22.48
C LYS A 89 7.89 9.64 23.06
N GLN A 90 7.88 10.68 22.25
CA GLN A 90 8.13 12.03 22.73
C GLN A 90 6.91 12.43 23.58
N PRO A 91 7.11 12.89 24.83
CA PRO A 91 6.03 13.50 25.58
C PRO A 91 5.42 14.63 24.75
N ILE A 92 4.09 14.70 24.68
CA ILE A 92 3.37 15.77 23.97
C ILE A 92 3.91 17.15 24.36
N LYS A 93 4.29 17.33 25.64
CA LYS A 93 4.92 18.55 26.15
C LYS A 93 6.15 18.99 25.35
N ASN A 94 6.98 18.06 24.85
CA ASN A 94 8.14 18.39 24.02
C ASN A 94 7.71 18.88 22.65
N LEU A 95 6.73 18.23 22.02
CA LEU A 95 6.14 18.66 20.75
C LEU A 95 5.56 20.08 20.86
N LEU A 96 4.78 20.35 21.91
CA LEU A 96 4.17 21.66 22.17
C LEU A 96 5.20 22.75 22.50
N LYS A 97 6.32 22.40 23.16
CA LYS A 97 7.43 23.33 23.40
C LYS A 97 8.15 23.69 22.11
N LYS A 98 8.42 22.68 21.27
CA LYS A 98 9.16 22.80 20.02
C LYS A 98 8.39 23.62 18.99
N TYR A 99 7.08 23.40 18.87
CA TYR A 99 6.27 24.01 17.83
C TYR A 99 5.13 24.84 18.42
N LYS A 100 5.29 26.17 18.36
CA LYS A 100 4.34 27.16 18.92
C LYS A 100 3.00 27.24 18.18
N PHE A 101 2.92 26.62 17.01
CA PHE A 101 1.70 26.50 16.23
C PHE A 101 0.79 25.36 16.69
N PHE A 102 1.21 24.50 17.61
CA PHE A 102 0.31 23.53 18.22
C PHE A 102 -0.48 24.10 19.38
N VAL A 103 -1.77 23.78 19.42
CA VAL A 103 -2.65 24.00 20.57
C VAL A 103 -3.13 22.65 21.05
N PHE A 104 -3.00 22.38 22.35
CA PHE A 104 -3.45 21.13 22.96
C PHE A 104 -4.67 21.35 23.84
N ASN A 105 -5.76 20.67 23.51
CA ASN A 105 -6.93 20.56 24.37
C ASN A 105 -6.83 19.25 25.17
N LYS A 106 -6.55 19.37 26.48
CA LYS A 106 -6.37 18.23 27.38
C LYS A 106 -7.64 17.40 27.56
N ASN A 107 -8.81 18.06 27.61
CA ASN A 107 -10.09 17.39 27.84
C ASN A 107 -10.49 16.54 26.63
N LEU A 108 -10.25 17.06 25.42
CA LEU A 108 -10.55 16.36 24.16
C LEU A 108 -9.42 15.42 23.70
N LYS A 109 -8.26 15.44 24.37
CA LYS A 109 -7.02 14.80 23.90
C LYS A 109 -6.74 15.13 22.43
N LEU A 110 -6.78 16.43 22.11
CA LEU A 110 -6.69 16.93 20.74
C LEU A 110 -5.53 17.92 20.58
N ILE A 111 -4.65 17.65 19.62
CA ILE A 111 -3.64 18.60 19.15
C ILE A 111 -4.17 19.24 17.86
N THR A 112 -4.14 20.57 17.79
CA THR A 112 -4.59 21.33 16.62
C THR A 112 -3.44 22.17 16.06
N PHE A 113 -3.25 22.15 14.74
CA PHE A 113 -2.45 23.15 14.05
C PHE A 113 -3.20 24.48 14.03
N LYS A 114 -2.56 25.56 14.47
CA LYS A 114 -3.04 26.91 14.16
C LYS A 114 -3.05 27.09 12.64
N PRO A 115 -4.09 27.71 12.05
CA PRO A 115 -4.07 28.07 10.63
C PRO A 115 -2.83 28.91 10.28
N GLY A 116 -2.29 28.73 9.08
CA GLY A 116 -1.11 29.46 8.61
C GLY A 116 -0.15 28.60 7.80
N LYS A 117 1.03 29.16 7.52
CA LYS A 117 2.11 28.48 6.81
C LYS A 117 3.18 28.04 7.80
N TRP A 118 3.49 26.76 7.84
CA TRP A 118 4.42 26.17 8.81
C TRP A 118 5.49 25.35 8.13
N THR A 119 6.69 25.37 8.72
CA THR A 119 7.83 24.57 8.28
C THR A 119 8.17 23.54 9.35
N ILE A 120 8.31 22.28 8.92
CA ILE A 120 8.57 21.12 9.76
C ILE A 120 9.91 20.50 9.37
N ASN A 121 10.88 20.64 10.27
CA ASN A 121 12.25 20.18 10.03
C ASN A 121 12.51 18.74 10.53
N ASP A 122 11.60 18.17 11.33
CA ASP A 122 11.76 16.86 11.95
C ASP A 122 10.42 16.12 11.99
N TYR A 123 10.43 14.86 12.39
CA TYR A 123 9.19 14.10 12.58
C TYR A 123 8.23 14.72 13.60
N ILE A 124 6.97 14.88 13.22
CA ILE A 124 5.85 15.06 14.14
C ILE A 124 5.34 13.68 14.53
N ILE A 125 5.23 13.43 15.83
CA ILE A 125 4.76 12.15 16.36
C ILE A 125 3.57 12.41 17.28
N ILE A 126 2.42 11.89 16.90
CA ILE A 126 1.19 11.98 17.67
C ILE A 126 1.00 10.65 18.43
N PRO A 127 0.92 10.67 19.77
CA PRO A 127 0.83 9.44 20.55
C PRO A 127 -0.57 8.81 20.48
N LYS A 128 -0.68 7.58 20.99
CA LYS A 128 -1.96 6.89 21.15
C LYS A 128 -2.95 7.77 21.92
N GLU A 129 -4.23 7.60 21.59
CA GLU A 129 -5.38 8.31 22.20
C GLU A 129 -5.42 9.82 21.97
N VAL A 130 -4.46 10.39 21.24
CA VAL A 130 -4.45 11.81 20.89
C VAL A 130 -4.81 11.97 19.43
N SER A 131 -5.79 12.83 19.15
CA SER A 131 -6.16 13.17 17.79
C SER A 131 -5.33 14.36 17.31
N LEU A 132 -5.01 14.39 16.02
CA LEU A 132 -4.43 15.56 15.36
C LEU A 132 -5.48 16.20 14.46
N MET A 133 -5.70 17.51 14.61
CA MET A 133 -6.56 18.28 13.72
C MET A 133 -5.77 19.33 12.94
N ILE A 134 -6.00 19.39 11.64
CA ILE A 134 -5.49 20.43 10.74
C ILE A 134 -6.69 21.12 10.10
N ALA A 135 -6.86 22.39 10.41
CA ALA A 135 -7.97 23.20 9.91
C ALA A 135 -7.65 23.81 8.53
N GLU A 136 -8.69 24.24 7.83
CA GLU A 136 -8.63 24.88 6.52
C GLU A 136 -7.62 26.03 6.44
N GLY A 137 -7.10 26.26 5.23
CA GLY A 137 -6.12 27.32 4.98
C GLY A 137 -4.73 27.07 5.58
N THR A 138 -4.50 25.90 6.17
CA THR A 138 -3.19 25.51 6.68
C THR A 138 -2.31 24.95 5.56
N GLU A 139 -1.09 25.49 5.43
CA GLU A 139 -0.04 24.97 4.55
C GLU A 139 1.14 24.50 5.41
N ILE A 140 1.54 23.24 5.27
CA ILE A 140 2.64 22.64 6.01
C ILE A 140 3.71 22.19 5.00
N GLN A 141 4.91 22.70 5.18
CA GLN A 141 6.08 22.35 4.38
C GLN A 141 7.03 21.50 5.20
N PHE A 142 7.44 20.37 4.64
CA PHE A 142 8.30 19.39 5.32
C PHE A 142 9.67 19.34 4.64
N ASN A 143 10.75 19.35 5.44
CA ASN A 143 12.07 18.99 4.93
C ASN A 143 12.10 17.55 4.39
N PRO A 144 13.07 17.21 3.52
CA PRO A 144 13.19 15.87 2.94
C PRO A 144 13.30 14.73 3.97
N SER A 145 13.86 15.00 5.16
CA SER A 145 14.01 14.04 6.25
C SER A 145 12.88 14.06 7.28
N SER A 146 11.83 14.87 7.08
CA SER A 146 10.72 15.00 8.03
C SER A 146 9.43 14.35 7.50
N GLY A 147 8.54 14.03 8.44
CA GLY A 147 7.28 13.35 8.18
C GLY A 147 6.32 13.44 9.37
N LEU A 148 5.18 12.78 9.23
CA LEU A 148 4.13 12.75 10.25
C LEU A 148 3.79 11.30 10.59
N ILE A 149 4.01 10.90 11.83
CA ILE A 149 3.61 9.58 12.34
C ILE A 149 2.54 9.79 13.41
N SER A 150 1.42 9.11 13.28
CA SER A 150 0.31 9.21 14.22
C SER A 150 -0.13 7.85 14.71
N TYR A 151 -0.24 7.71 16.02
CA TYR A 151 -0.87 6.56 16.68
C TYR A 151 -2.33 6.85 17.10
N GLY A 152 -2.85 8.01 16.73
CA GLY A 152 -4.26 8.37 16.83
C GLY A 152 -4.78 8.89 15.49
N PRO A 153 -6.08 9.25 15.41
CA PRO A 153 -6.67 9.68 14.16
C PRO A 153 -6.13 11.05 13.73
N ILE A 154 -5.98 11.22 12.42
CA ILE A 154 -5.69 12.51 11.81
C ILE A 154 -6.96 13.03 11.14
N ILE A 155 -7.42 14.20 11.59
CA ILE A 155 -8.59 14.88 11.09
C ILE A 155 -8.14 16.13 10.31
N ILE A 156 -8.38 16.15 9.00
CA ILE A 156 -8.00 17.27 8.13
C ILE A 156 -9.26 17.87 7.52
N LYS A 157 -9.55 19.12 7.85
CA LYS A 157 -10.79 19.81 7.48
C LYS A 157 -10.47 21.06 6.65
N GLY A 158 -10.16 20.85 5.39
CA GLY A 158 -10.06 21.92 4.40
C GLY A 158 -11.42 22.27 3.79
N THR A 159 -11.44 23.33 2.99
CA THR A 159 -12.57 23.64 2.09
C THR A 159 -12.07 23.83 0.67
N LYS A 160 -12.99 23.85 -0.32
CA LYS A 160 -12.65 24.15 -1.72
C LYS A 160 -11.93 25.50 -1.86
N LYS A 161 -12.28 26.50 -1.05
CA LYS A 161 -11.66 27.84 -1.05
C LYS A 161 -10.34 27.86 -0.28
N LEU A 162 -10.27 27.16 0.84
CA LEU A 162 -9.12 27.12 1.73
C LEU A 162 -8.69 25.67 1.97
N PRO A 163 -8.11 24.99 0.97
CA PRO A 163 -7.67 23.62 1.15
C PRO A 163 -6.53 23.54 2.17
N VAL A 164 -6.37 22.37 2.79
CA VAL A 164 -5.15 22.06 3.55
C VAL A 164 -4.09 21.52 2.60
N VAL A 165 -2.87 22.04 2.68
CA VAL A 165 -1.76 21.63 1.82
C VAL A 165 -0.61 21.08 2.65
N LEU A 166 -0.20 19.83 2.40
CA LEU A 166 0.99 19.21 2.98
C LEU A 166 1.97 18.90 1.85
N LYS A 167 3.17 19.47 1.89
CA LYS A 167 4.13 19.36 0.78
C LYS A 167 5.59 19.29 1.23
N GLY A 168 6.41 18.66 0.41
CA GLY A 168 7.87 18.73 0.54
C GLY A 168 8.40 20.13 0.22
N MET A 169 9.39 20.57 0.99
CA MET A 169 10.10 21.83 0.78
C MET A 169 10.95 21.79 -0.50
N GLU A 170 11.10 22.94 -1.12
CA GLU A 170 12.08 23.17 -2.17
C GLU A 170 13.44 23.39 -1.52
N ASN A 171 14.45 22.64 -1.96
CA ASN A 171 15.83 22.88 -1.55
C ASN A 171 16.71 22.89 -2.80
N HIS A 172 17.66 23.83 -2.87
CA HIS A 172 18.43 24.13 -4.08
C HIS A 172 19.16 22.91 -4.70
N ASN A 173 19.39 21.86 -3.90
CA ASN A 173 20.14 20.67 -4.30
C ASN A 173 19.29 19.38 -4.32
N GLN A 174 17.99 19.43 -4.03
CA GLN A 174 17.14 18.23 -3.97
C GLN A 174 15.75 18.48 -4.55
N LYS A 175 15.22 17.50 -5.30
CA LYS A 175 13.84 17.56 -5.79
C LYS A 175 12.88 17.68 -4.59
N LYS A 176 11.91 18.60 -4.65
CA LYS A 176 10.82 18.78 -3.67
C LYS A 176 10.36 17.42 -3.13
N SER A 177 10.60 17.10 -1.86
CA SER A 177 10.16 15.83 -1.27
C SER A 177 10.08 15.88 0.25
N TRP A 178 9.34 14.94 0.84
CA TRP A 178 9.27 14.69 2.28
C TRP A 178 8.78 13.27 2.54
N GLN A 179 9.00 12.76 3.75
CA GLN A 179 8.81 11.33 4.05
C GLN A 179 7.34 10.90 4.18
N GLY A 180 6.40 11.84 4.20
CA GLY A 180 4.97 11.53 4.13
C GLY A 180 4.30 11.30 5.48
N ILE A 181 3.20 10.54 5.46
CA ILE A 181 2.28 10.37 6.59
C ILE A 181 2.07 8.90 6.89
N ILE A 182 2.16 8.50 8.15
CA ILE A 182 1.79 7.15 8.60
C ILE A 182 0.82 7.25 9.78
N VAL A 183 -0.31 6.58 9.66
CA VAL A 183 -1.24 6.35 10.77
C VAL A 183 -1.20 4.87 11.16
N ILE A 184 -0.91 4.57 12.41
CA ILE A 184 -0.67 3.20 12.92
C ILE A 184 -1.56 2.92 14.12
N ASP A 185 -2.29 1.80 14.08
CA ASP A 185 -3.10 1.28 15.19
C ASP A 185 -4.10 2.30 15.78
N SER A 186 -4.58 3.23 14.96
CA SER A 186 -5.58 4.21 15.39
C SER A 186 -6.92 3.51 15.61
N GLN A 187 -7.38 3.53 16.85
CA GLN A 187 -8.68 2.96 17.24
C GLN A 187 -9.87 3.83 16.82
N LYS A 188 -9.61 5.00 16.23
CA LYS A 188 -10.63 5.94 15.77
C LYS A 188 -10.40 6.26 14.30
N LEU A 189 -11.51 6.58 13.64
CA LEU A 189 -11.54 6.96 12.24
C LEU A 189 -10.74 8.24 11.98
N SER A 190 -9.88 8.21 10.96
CA SER A 190 -9.33 9.43 10.36
C SER A 190 -10.28 9.98 9.30
N GLU A 191 -10.36 11.30 9.16
CA GLU A 191 -11.28 11.96 8.23
C GLU A 191 -10.60 13.13 7.53
N TRP A 192 -10.45 13.04 6.21
CA TRP A 192 -9.75 14.02 5.39
C TRP A 192 -10.69 14.64 4.36
N SER A 193 -10.75 15.96 4.32
CA SER A 193 -11.56 16.72 3.36
C SER A 193 -10.80 17.90 2.77
N HIS A 194 -10.85 18.06 1.45
CA HIS A 194 -10.16 19.14 0.71
C HIS A 194 -8.68 19.27 1.07
N VAL A 195 -7.93 18.19 0.81
CA VAL A 195 -6.51 18.08 1.18
C VAL A 195 -5.66 17.91 -0.06
N GLN A 196 -4.50 18.56 -0.09
CA GLN A 196 -3.48 18.37 -1.12
C GLN A 196 -2.21 17.81 -0.48
N ILE A 197 -1.88 16.56 -0.80
CA ILE A 197 -0.63 15.90 -0.42
C ILE A 197 0.31 15.95 -1.62
N LYS A 198 1.49 16.56 -1.47
CA LYS A 198 2.42 16.76 -2.58
C LYS A 198 3.82 16.26 -2.25
N ASN A 199 4.42 15.61 -3.23
CA ASN A 199 5.83 15.24 -3.25
C ASN A 199 6.28 14.33 -2.09
N THR A 200 5.51 13.30 -1.77
CA THR A 200 5.95 12.30 -0.77
C THR A 200 7.06 11.41 -1.33
N SER A 201 7.91 10.85 -0.46
CA SER A 201 9.01 9.94 -0.85
C SER A 201 9.11 8.68 0.00
N GLY A 202 8.12 8.44 0.87
CA GLY A 202 8.13 7.32 1.79
C GLY A 202 9.01 7.56 3.02
N VAL A 203 8.73 6.78 4.07
CA VAL A 203 9.43 6.88 5.35
C VAL A 203 10.74 6.12 5.28
N ASN A 204 11.82 6.80 5.66
CA ASN A 204 13.15 6.25 5.78
C ASN A 204 13.82 6.84 7.02
N ILE A 205 13.75 6.09 8.11
CA ILE A 205 14.33 6.39 9.43
C ILE A 205 15.24 5.21 9.77
N ASP A 206 16.34 5.41 10.50
CA ASP A 206 17.27 4.34 10.83
C ASP A 206 16.56 3.07 11.37
N GLY A 207 16.70 1.97 10.64
CA GLY A 207 16.06 0.68 10.96
C GLY A 207 14.58 0.56 10.54
N TRP A 208 14.00 1.57 9.89
CA TRP A 208 12.66 1.56 9.32
C TRP A 208 12.60 2.18 7.93
N SER A 209 12.23 1.37 6.95
CA SER A 209 11.82 1.88 5.65
C SER A 209 10.38 1.43 5.37
N LEU A 210 9.56 2.36 4.90
CA LEU A 210 8.23 2.10 4.39
C LEU A 210 8.08 2.81 3.04
N SER A 211 7.84 2.01 2.00
CA SER A 211 7.83 2.43 0.61
C SER A 211 6.55 3.14 0.17
N SER A 212 5.80 3.78 1.07
CA SER A 212 4.54 4.46 0.71
C SER A 212 4.51 5.92 1.20
N GLY A 213 3.97 6.82 0.40
CA GLY A 213 3.88 8.24 0.70
C GLY A 213 2.85 8.57 1.80
N VAL A 214 1.73 7.85 1.81
CA VAL A 214 0.74 7.89 2.88
C VAL A 214 0.33 6.48 3.24
N THR A 215 0.35 6.14 4.52
CA THR A 215 -0.03 4.81 5.02
C THR A 215 -1.10 4.88 6.09
N PHE A 216 -2.06 3.99 5.99
CA PHE A 216 -2.98 3.63 7.08
C PHE A 216 -2.79 2.16 7.42
N TYR A 217 -2.12 1.88 8.54
CA TYR A 217 -1.92 0.53 9.05
C TYR A 217 -2.85 0.29 10.24
N ASN A 218 -3.73 -0.70 10.12
CA ASN A 218 -4.72 -1.04 11.15
C ASN A 218 -5.45 0.22 11.68
N SER A 219 -5.88 1.08 10.76
CA SER A 219 -6.40 2.42 11.00
C SER A 219 -7.40 2.82 9.92
N ASP A 220 -8.67 2.95 10.29
CA ASP A 220 -9.73 3.29 9.33
C ASP A 220 -9.62 4.75 8.83
N ILE A 221 -10.06 5.00 7.58
CA ILE A 221 -9.96 6.31 6.93
C ILE A 221 -11.18 6.64 6.04
N LYS A 222 -11.65 7.88 6.13
CA LYS A 222 -12.52 8.50 5.11
C LYS A 222 -11.81 9.64 4.41
N MET A 223 -11.88 9.68 3.08
CA MET A 223 -11.33 10.75 2.26
C MET A 223 -12.39 11.33 1.33
N ASN A 224 -12.47 12.66 1.26
CA ASN A 224 -13.30 13.35 0.29
C ASN A 224 -12.57 14.57 -0.29
N TYR A 225 -12.49 14.70 -1.62
CA TYR A 225 -11.76 15.79 -2.28
C TYR A 225 -10.29 15.87 -1.84
N VAL A 226 -9.57 14.75 -1.96
CA VAL A 226 -8.14 14.67 -1.63
C VAL A 226 -7.32 14.46 -2.89
N SER A 227 -6.22 15.20 -3.04
CA SER A 227 -5.28 14.99 -4.15
C SER A 227 -3.91 14.55 -3.66
N PHE A 228 -3.34 13.55 -4.31
CA PHE A 228 -1.96 13.09 -4.14
C PHE A 228 -1.20 13.38 -5.44
N ASP A 229 -0.08 14.11 -5.35
CA ASP A 229 0.65 14.57 -6.54
C ASP A 229 2.17 14.44 -6.33
N GLY A 230 2.85 13.78 -7.25
CA GLY A 230 4.31 13.72 -7.27
C GLY A 230 4.91 12.72 -6.28
N ASN A 231 4.23 11.61 -5.97
CA ASN A 231 4.77 10.58 -5.09
C ASN A 231 6.02 9.92 -5.71
N LYS A 232 7.08 9.80 -4.90
CA LYS A 232 8.39 9.24 -5.24
C LYS A 232 8.72 8.00 -4.41
N SER A 233 7.70 7.37 -3.83
CA SER A 233 7.81 6.06 -3.21
C SER A 233 7.11 5.04 -4.10
N GLU A 234 7.06 3.79 -3.67
CA GLU A 234 6.32 2.76 -4.38
C GLU A 234 4.84 3.16 -4.43
N ASP A 235 4.17 3.27 -3.27
CA ASP A 235 2.74 3.54 -3.23
C ASP A 235 2.49 5.01 -2.91
N SER A 236 1.58 5.67 -3.63
CA SER A 236 1.13 7.01 -3.19
C SER A 236 0.25 6.94 -1.94
N LEU A 237 -0.60 5.91 -1.86
CA LEU A 237 -1.47 5.63 -0.72
C LEU A 237 -1.51 4.12 -0.48
N ASN A 238 -1.15 3.67 0.71
CA ASN A 238 -1.24 2.27 1.10
C ASN A 238 -2.16 2.11 2.33
N ILE A 239 -3.19 1.25 2.21
CA ILE A 239 -4.18 0.97 3.24
C ILE A 239 -4.11 -0.51 3.62
N ILE A 240 -3.60 -0.77 4.82
CA ILE A 240 -3.27 -2.12 5.30
C ILE A 240 -4.17 -2.47 6.47
N ARG A 241 -4.88 -3.60 6.40
CA ARG A 241 -5.75 -4.14 7.46
C ARG A 241 -6.76 -3.13 8.01
N SER A 242 -7.37 -2.36 7.12
CA SER A 242 -8.22 -1.23 7.52
C SER A 242 -9.51 -1.18 6.71
N LYS A 243 -10.48 -0.39 7.18
CA LYS A 243 -11.66 -0.02 6.41
C LYS A 243 -11.49 1.37 5.81
N PHE A 244 -11.99 1.57 4.60
CA PHE A 244 -11.91 2.88 3.94
C PHE A 244 -13.17 3.27 3.15
N GLU A 245 -13.43 4.57 3.10
CA GLU A 245 -14.40 5.20 2.20
C GLU A 245 -13.70 6.37 1.51
N ILE A 246 -13.46 6.24 0.20
CA ILE A 246 -12.69 7.20 -0.59
C ILE A 246 -13.58 7.78 -1.68
N LYS A 247 -13.73 9.09 -1.71
CA LYS A 247 -14.56 9.80 -2.68
C LYS A 247 -13.83 10.99 -3.26
N ASN A 248 -14.04 11.25 -4.55
CA ASN A 248 -13.54 12.45 -5.22
C ASN A 248 -12.03 12.65 -5.05
N ILE A 249 -11.23 11.58 -5.19
CA ILE A 249 -9.77 11.70 -5.11
C ILE A 249 -9.13 11.84 -6.49
N ILE A 250 -7.93 12.44 -6.49
CA ILE A 250 -7.06 12.47 -7.65
C ILE A 250 -5.69 11.98 -7.19
N ILE A 251 -5.19 10.89 -7.78
CA ILE A 251 -3.79 10.47 -7.61
C ILE A 251 -3.08 10.66 -8.93
N LYS A 252 -1.97 11.40 -8.92
CA LYS A 252 -1.24 11.66 -10.16
C LYS A 252 0.27 11.79 -10.01
N ASN A 253 0.96 11.57 -11.11
CA ASN A 253 2.41 11.75 -11.24
C ASN A 253 3.18 10.92 -10.21
N THR A 254 2.93 9.61 -10.17
CA THR A 254 3.62 8.68 -9.27
C THR A 254 4.76 7.98 -10.00
N ILE A 255 5.80 7.56 -9.26
CA ILE A 255 6.89 6.78 -9.85
C ILE A 255 6.55 5.30 -10.01
N SER A 256 5.72 4.75 -9.13
CA SER A 256 5.14 3.39 -9.18
C SER A 256 3.63 3.49 -8.92
N ASP A 257 3.12 2.73 -7.96
CA ASP A 257 1.71 2.45 -7.73
C ASP A 257 0.99 3.65 -7.12
N ALA A 258 -0.28 3.80 -7.47
CA ALA A 258 -1.10 4.89 -6.97
C ALA A 258 -1.74 4.53 -5.63
N LEU A 259 -2.48 3.42 -5.57
CA LEU A 259 -3.21 3.01 -4.39
C LEU A 259 -3.11 1.51 -4.18
N ASP A 260 -2.63 1.15 -2.99
CA ASP A 260 -2.53 -0.22 -2.52
C ASP A 260 -3.53 -0.48 -1.38
N SER A 261 -4.23 -1.61 -1.47
CA SER A 261 -5.13 -2.11 -0.43
C SER A 261 -4.75 -3.53 -0.06
N ASP A 262 -4.13 -3.68 1.11
CA ASP A 262 -3.67 -4.97 1.64
C ASP A 262 -4.54 -5.45 2.80
N PHE A 263 -5.24 -6.56 2.62
CA PHE A 263 -6.12 -7.16 3.64
C PHE A 263 -7.17 -6.18 4.19
N SER A 264 -7.67 -5.30 3.32
CA SER A 264 -8.52 -4.16 3.66
C SER A 264 -9.87 -4.27 2.95
N ASN A 265 -10.85 -3.52 3.44
CA ASN A 265 -12.20 -3.53 2.84
C ASN A 265 -12.74 -2.10 2.70
N GLY A 266 -13.29 -1.74 1.55
CA GLY A 266 -13.75 -0.37 1.38
C GLY A 266 -14.31 -0.02 0.01
N THR A 267 -14.58 1.27 -0.17
CA THR A 267 -15.10 1.83 -1.42
C THR A 267 -14.23 2.96 -1.96
N ILE A 268 -14.16 3.06 -3.29
CA ILE A 268 -13.51 4.14 -4.03
C ILE A 268 -14.49 4.64 -5.08
N GLU A 269 -14.86 5.92 -5.03
CA GLU A 269 -15.90 6.47 -5.89
C GLU A 269 -15.50 7.81 -6.50
N ASN A 270 -15.95 8.08 -7.73
CA ASN A 270 -15.85 9.39 -8.38
C ASN A 270 -14.41 9.92 -8.45
N SER A 271 -13.44 9.07 -8.80
CA SER A 271 -12.02 9.36 -8.62
C SER A 271 -11.21 9.21 -9.91
N ARG A 272 -10.03 9.84 -9.94
CA ARG A 272 -9.17 9.91 -11.12
C ARG A 272 -7.72 9.54 -10.82
N PHE A 273 -7.11 8.75 -11.70
CA PHE A 273 -5.73 8.27 -11.62
C PHE A 273 -4.99 8.62 -12.91
N GLU A 274 -3.88 9.37 -12.81
CA GLU A 274 -3.21 9.96 -13.97
C GLU A 274 -1.68 9.86 -13.91
N ASN A 275 -1.05 9.42 -15.00
CA ASN A 275 0.41 9.39 -15.13
C ASN A 275 1.06 8.57 -14.00
N ILE A 276 0.71 7.29 -13.95
CA ILE A 276 1.13 6.36 -12.90
C ILE A 276 2.21 5.45 -13.45
N GLY A 277 3.29 5.28 -12.68
CA GLY A 277 4.38 4.39 -13.06
C GLY A 277 5.50 4.99 -13.92
N SER A 278 5.91 6.22 -13.63
CA SER A 278 6.93 6.91 -14.43
C SER A 278 8.33 6.27 -14.41
N GLN A 279 8.61 5.32 -13.50
CA GLN A 279 9.85 4.52 -13.50
C GLN A 279 9.73 3.16 -14.20
N GLY A 280 8.56 2.86 -14.78
CA GLY A 280 8.27 1.57 -15.40
C GLY A 280 7.63 0.61 -14.40
N GLY A 281 6.46 0.06 -14.75
CA GLY A 281 5.59 -0.58 -13.79
C GLY A 281 4.80 0.45 -12.99
N GLY A 282 3.74 0.03 -12.29
CA GLY A 282 2.93 0.93 -11.48
C GLY A 282 1.45 0.73 -11.75
N ASP A 283 0.74 0.27 -10.74
CA ASP A 283 -0.69 0.01 -10.85
C ASP A 283 -1.54 1.20 -10.37
N GLY A 284 -2.72 1.35 -10.97
CA GLY A 284 -3.66 2.40 -10.58
C GLY A 284 -4.28 2.12 -9.21
N ILE A 285 -4.93 0.97 -9.10
CA ILE A 285 -5.42 0.39 -7.85
C ILE A 285 -4.92 -1.06 -7.80
N ASP A 286 -4.03 -1.40 -6.87
CA ASP A 286 -3.63 -2.78 -6.56
C ASP A 286 -4.30 -3.24 -5.25
N VAL A 287 -4.93 -4.41 -5.29
CA VAL A 287 -5.60 -4.99 -4.13
C VAL A 287 -5.12 -6.41 -3.88
N SER A 288 -4.82 -6.72 -2.63
CA SER A 288 -4.33 -8.02 -2.17
C SER A 288 -5.09 -8.44 -0.91
N GLY A 289 -5.64 -9.66 -0.90
CA GLY A 289 -6.44 -10.17 0.22
C GLY A 289 -7.65 -9.32 0.63
N SER A 290 -8.21 -8.52 -0.29
CA SER A 290 -9.14 -7.42 0.03
C SER A 290 -10.54 -7.58 -0.58
N GLN A 291 -11.54 -6.89 -0.01
CA GLN A 291 -12.88 -6.73 -0.62
C GLN A 291 -13.15 -5.26 -0.94
N VAL A 292 -13.16 -4.92 -2.22
CA VAL A 292 -13.21 -3.51 -2.67
C VAL A 292 -14.32 -3.30 -3.69
N MET A 293 -15.05 -2.20 -3.54
CA MET A 293 -15.98 -1.70 -4.55
C MET A 293 -15.44 -0.41 -5.15
N VAL A 294 -15.40 -0.33 -6.47
CA VAL A 294 -14.98 0.86 -7.21
C VAL A 294 -16.09 1.29 -8.15
N SER A 295 -16.41 2.59 -8.16
CA SER A 295 -17.44 3.13 -9.06
C SER A 295 -17.08 4.50 -9.61
N ASN A 296 -17.44 4.75 -10.86
CA ASN A 296 -17.18 6.03 -11.55
C ASN A 296 -15.69 6.43 -11.45
N ILE A 297 -14.82 5.61 -12.01
CA ILE A 297 -13.36 5.81 -11.96
C ILE A 297 -12.80 6.06 -13.35
N TYR A 298 -11.89 7.01 -13.46
CA TYR A 298 -11.17 7.29 -14.70
C TYR A 298 -9.67 7.10 -14.53
N PHE A 299 -9.10 6.22 -15.35
CA PHE A 299 -7.66 5.93 -15.43
C PHE A 299 -7.09 6.47 -16.73
N GLU A 300 -5.98 7.21 -16.64
CA GLU A 300 -5.27 7.73 -17.80
C GLU A 300 -3.75 7.65 -17.66
N ASN A 301 -3.08 7.15 -18.69
CA ASN A 301 -1.63 7.00 -18.73
C ASN A 301 -1.12 6.15 -17.54
N ILE A 302 -1.59 4.90 -17.46
CA ILE A 302 -1.14 3.93 -16.45
C ILE A 302 -0.16 2.98 -17.13
N SER A 303 1.06 2.88 -16.58
CA SER A 303 2.15 2.15 -17.23
C SER A 303 1.97 0.63 -17.22
N ASP A 304 1.23 0.08 -16.24
CA ASP A 304 1.01 -1.36 -16.06
C ASP A 304 -0.50 -1.65 -15.92
N LYS A 305 -1.00 -2.07 -14.76
CA LYS A 305 -2.41 -2.45 -14.58
C LYS A 305 -3.21 -1.30 -13.97
N ALA A 306 -4.27 -0.83 -14.63
CA ALA A 306 -5.14 0.18 -14.01
C ALA A 306 -5.94 -0.39 -12.82
N LEU A 307 -6.51 -1.59 -12.97
CA LEU A 307 -7.01 -2.39 -11.86
C LEU A 307 -6.19 -3.69 -11.74
N SER A 308 -5.53 -3.88 -10.61
CA SER A 308 -4.81 -5.11 -10.29
C SER A 308 -5.47 -5.79 -9.09
N VAL A 309 -6.00 -7.00 -9.29
CA VAL A 309 -6.76 -7.75 -8.28
C VAL A 309 -6.03 -9.04 -7.97
N GLY A 310 -5.31 -9.10 -6.86
CA GLY A 310 -4.46 -10.23 -6.48
C GLY A 310 -4.83 -10.90 -5.16
N GLU A 311 -4.21 -12.07 -4.93
CA GLU A 311 -4.19 -12.79 -3.66
C GLU A 311 -5.56 -12.99 -2.98
N ASN A 312 -6.45 -13.76 -3.61
CA ASN A 312 -7.82 -14.04 -3.13
C ASN A 312 -8.69 -12.78 -2.89
N SER A 313 -8.42 -11.69 -3.59
CA SER A 313 -9.25 -10.48 -3.50
C SER A 313 -10.57 -10.65 -4.23
N ASN A 314 -11.58 -9.88 -3.79
CA ASN A 314 -12.84 -9.72 -4.50
C ASN A 314 -13.05 -8.23 -4.80
N LEU A 315 -13.00 -7.86 -6.07
CA LEU A 315 -13.23 -6.48 -6.51
C LEU A 315 -14.46 -6.39 -7.39
N ARG A 316 -15.33 -5.40 -7.11
CA ARG A 316 -16.46 -5.04 -7.98
C ARG A 316 -16.22 -3.65 -8.55
N ALA A 317 -16.20 -3.54 -9.87
CA ALA A 317 -15.99 -2.32 -10.62
C ALA A 317 -17.22 -2.00 -11.47
N ASN A 318 -17.68 -0.75 -11.39
CA ASN A 318 -18.79 -0.26 -12.20
C ASN A 318 -18.47 1.14 -12.74
N ASP A 319 -18.87 1.42 -13.98
CA ASP A 319 -18.65 2.72 -14.62
C ASP A 319 -17.16 3.12 -14.59
N VAL A 320 -16.30 2.33 -15.25
CA VAL A 320 -14.85 2.56 -15.26
C VAL A 320 -14.36 2.87 -16.66
N SER A 321 -13.56 3.92 -16.79
CA SER A 321 -12.95 4.31 -18.06
C SER A 321 -11.43 4.19 -17.98
N PHE A 322 -10.85 3.51 -18.97
CA PHE A 322 -9.42 3.29 -19.12
C PHE A 322 -8.93 3.95 -20.41
N ARG A 323 -7.91 4.80 -20.33
CA ARG A 323 -7.30 5.45 -21.48
C ARG A 323 -5.79 5.39 -21.43
N ASN A 324 -5.13 4.94 -22.51
CA ASN A 324 -3.67 4.83 -22.59
C ASN A 324 -3.12 4.00 -21.40
N VAL A 325 -3.54 2.75 -21.31
CA VAL A 325 -3.18 1.83 -20.22
C VAL A 325 -2.55 0.58 -20.81
N ALA A 326 -1.56 -0.03 -20.16
CA ALA A 326 -1.03 -1.32 -20.62
C ALA A 326 -2.05 -2.45 -20.45
N ILE A 327 -2.51 -2.67 -19.21
CA ILE A 327 -3.54 -3.64 -18.88
C ILE A 327 -4.71 -2.95 -18.19
N GLY A 328 -5.91 -3.01 -18.77
CA GLY A 328 -7.09 -2.33 -18.21
C GLY A 328 -7.46 -2.89 -16.83
N ALA A 329 -7.80 -4.18 -16.76
CA ALA A 329 -8.06 -4.85 -15.49
C ALA A 329 -7.53 -6.28 -15.47
N ALA A 330 -6.82 -6.63 -14.39
CA ALA A 330 -6.25 -7.95 -14.18
C ALA A 330 -6.81 -8.61 -12.92
N SER A 331 -7.12 -9.90 -13.01
CA SER A 331 -7.39 -10.76 -11.85
C SER A 331 -6.34 -11.86 -11.75
N LYS A 332 -5.74 -12.00 -10.58
CA LYS A 332 -4.58 -12.84 -10.30
C LYS A 332 -4.85 -13.71 -9.08
N ASP A 333 -4.23 -14.87 -9.02
CA ASP A 333 -3.96 -15.56 -7.74
C ASP A 333 -5.24 -15.80 -6.91
N GLY A 334 -6.16 -16.61 -7.42
CA GLY A 334 -7.40 -16.98 -6.72
C GLY A 334 -8.45 -15.87 -6.62
N SER A 335 -8.17 -14.69 -7.20
CA SER A 335 -9.05 -13.53 -7.07
C SER A 335 -10.23 -13.55 -8.02
N LYS A 336 -11.21 -12.68 -7.71
CA LYS A 336 -12.41 -12.47 -8.51
C LYS A 336 -12.62 -11.00 -8.79
N LEU A 337 -12.79 -10.67 -10.07
CA LEU A 337 -13.17 -9.34 -10.53
C LEU A 337 -14.55 -9.41 -11.20
N LEU A 338 -15.48 -8.61 -10.72
CA LEU A 338 -16.70 -8.28 -11.45
C LEU A 338 -16.56 -6.87 -12.01
N ILE A 339 -16.64 -6.70 -13.32
CA ILE A 339 -16.55 -5.37 -13.96
C ILE A 339 -17.76 -5.13 -14.87
N SER A 340 -18.35 -3.95 -14.79
CA SER A 340 -19.53 -3.58 -15.58
C SER A 340 -19.44 -2.16 -16.09
N ASN A 341 -20.05 -1.89 -17.24
CA ASN A 341 -20.09 -0.55 -17.87
C ASN A 341 -18.68 0.05 -18.00
N ALA A 342 -17.77 -0.69 -18.64
CA ALA A 342 -16.38 -0.28 -18.74
C ALA A 342 -15.99 0.12 -20.17
N LYS A 343 -15.27 1.23 -20.30
CA LYS A 343 -14.76 1.74 -21.57
C LYS A 343 -13.24 1.63 -21.60
N PHE A 344 -12.72 0.98 -22.62
CA PHE A 344 -11.29 0.76 -22.82
C PHE A 344 -10.87 1.48 -24.10
N SER A 345 -9.99 2.47 -24.01
CA SER A 345 -9.43 3.16 -25.16
C SER A 345 -7.90 3.13 -25.13
N ARG A 346 -7.29 2.74 -26.24
CA ARG A 346 -5.81 2.73 -26.41
C ARG A 346 -5.12 1.85 -25.38
N ILE A 347 -5.52 0.59 -25.32
CA ILE A 347 -4.93 -0.40 -24.41
C ILE A 347 -3.79 -1.12 -25.13
N THR A 348 -2.57 -1.04 -24.58
CA THR A 348 -1.36 -1.48 -25.29
C THR A 348 -1.02 -2.95 -25.10
N GLU A 349 -1.56 -3.63 -24.09
CA GLU A 349 -1.38 -5.09 -23.90
C GLU A 349 -2.70 -5.84 -23.88
N ALA A 350 -3.55 -5.64 -22.87
CA ALA A 350 -4.84 -6.34 -22.77
C ALA A 350 -5.91 -5.55 -22.02
N GLY A 351 -7.15 -5.55 -22.51
CA GLY A 351 -8.29 -4.98 -21.80
C GLY A 351 -8.54 -5.69 -20.47
N LEU A 352 -8.69 -7.01 -20.53
CA LEU A 352 -8.86 -7.90 -19.38
C LEU A 352 -7.75 -8.97 -19.34
N MET A 353 -7.25 -9.31 -18.15
CA MET A 353 -6.27 -10.39 -17.99
C MET A 353 -6.54 -11.27 -16.75
N ALA A 354 -6.64 -12.59 -16.92
CA ALA A 354 -6.83 -13.52 -15.81
C ALA A 354 -5.70 -14.57 -15.76
N TYR A 355 -4.96 -14.66 -14.65
CA TYR A 355 -3.78 -15.53 -14.56
C TYR A 355 -3.37 -15.89 -13.13
N VAL A 356 -2.34 -16.73 -13.01
CA VAL A 356 -1.73 -17.20 -11.76
C VAL A 356 -0.26 -16.81 -11.76
N LYS A 357 0.08 -15.81 -10.94
CA LYS A 357 1.46 -15.39 -10.62
C LYS A 357 2.00 -16.18 -9.44
N LYS A 358 1.17 -16.40 -8.41
CA LYS A 358 1.44 -17.13 -7.17
C LYS A 358 0.61 -18.40 -7.10
N THR A 359 1.24 -19.51 -7.46
CA THR A 359 0.58 -20.83 -7.64
C THR A 359 -0.09 -21.41 -6.39
N GLU A 360 0.19 -20.89 -5.20
CA GLU A 360 -0.47 -21.24 -3.94
C GLU A 360 -1.92 -20.76 -3.83
N TYR A 361 -2.32 -19.74 -4.61
CA TYR A 361 -3.70 -19.24 -4.61
C TYR A 361 -4.58 -19.90 -5.68
N GLY A 362 -3.98 -20.33 -6.79
CA GLY A 362 -4.70 -20.96 -7.90
C GLY A 362 -5.31 -19.98 -8.90
N PRO A 363 -6.17 -20.47 -9.82
CA PRO A 363 -6.72 -19.68 -10.92
C PRO A 363 -7.61 -18.51 -10.49
N ALA A 364 -7.66 -17.48 -11.33
CA ALA A 364 -8.46 -16.27 -11.10
C ALA A 364 -9.64 -16.16 -12.08
N GLU A 365 -10.61 -15.33 -11.72
CA GLU A 365 -11.86 -15.16 -12.46
C GLU A 365 -12.17 -13.68 -12.76
N ILE A 366 -12.58 -13.39 -13.98
CA ILE A 366 -13.20 -12.11 -14.37
C ILE A 366 -14.59 -12.39 -14.93
N THR A 367 -15.61 -11.72 -14.40
CA THR A 367 -16.94 -11.62 -15.01
C THR A 367 -17.14 -10.18 -15.44
N ALA A 368 -17.50 -9.98 -16.70
CA ALA A 368 -17.59 -8.67 -17.29
C ALA A 368 -18.91 -8.48 -18.04
N GLN A 369 -19.47 -7.28 -17.98
CA GLN A 369 -20.73 -6.92 -18.65
C GLN A 369 -20.65 -5.54 -19.27
N THR A 370 -21.21 -5.36 -20.46
CA THR A 370 -21.32 -4.05 -21.13
C THR A 370 -19.94 -3.38 -21.24
N LEU A 371 -19.06 -3.96 -22.07
CA LEU A 371 -17.72 -3.43 -22.32
C LEU A 371 -17.66 -2.75 -23.68
N GLU A 372 -17.02 -1.59 -23.74
CA GLU A 372 -16.69 -0.91 -24.98
C GLU A 372 -15.17 -0.92 -25.17
N PHE A 373 -14.70 -1.45 -26.30
CA PHE A 373 -13.28 -1.46 -26.65
C PHE A 373 -13.01 -0.57 -27.86
N ASP A 374 -12.05 0.32 -27.72
CA ASP A 374 -11.50 1.19 -28.75
C ASP A 374 -9.97 1.07 -28.74
N LEU A 375 -9.35 0.87 -29.90
CA LEU A 375 -7.88 0.76 -30.04
C LEU A 375 -7.21 -0.13 -28.98
N THR A 376 -7.78 -1.31 -28.71
CA THR A 376 -7.28 -2.25 -27.70
C THR A 376 -6.56 -3.41 -28.38
N LYS A 377 -5.29 -3.67 -28.04
CA LYS A 377 -4.46 -4.71 -28.67
C LYS A 377 -5.08 -6.11 -28.54
N GLN A 378 -5.54 -6.46 -27.34
CA GLN A 378 -6.27 -7.70 -27.06
C GLN A 378 -7.41 -7.38 -26.08
N PRO A 379 -8.70 -7.64 -26.41
CA PRO A 379 -9.79 -7.39 -25.47
C PRO A 379 -9.65 -8.18 -24.17
N ALA A 380 -9.22 -9.45 -24.25
CA ALA A 380 -9.06 -10.32 -23.09
C ALA A 380 -7.97 -11.38 -23.30
N ILE A 381 -7.22 -11.71 -22.24
CA ILE A 381 -6.24 -12.79 -22.19
C ILE A 381 -6.47 -13.62 -20.92
N SER A 382 -6.65 -14.94 -21.06
CA SER A 382 -6.80 -15.84 -19.91
C SER A 382 -5.75 -16.95 -19.96
N GLN A 383 -5.02 -17.14 -18.87
CA GLN A 383 -4.15 -18.31 -18.68
C GLN A 383 -5.01 -19.56 -18.52
N LYS A 384 -4.57 -20.69 -19.08
CA LYS A 384 -5.21 -22.01 -18.87
C LYS A 384 -5.50 -22.26 -17.39
N GLY A 385 -6.76 -22.53 -17.08
CA GLY A 385 -7.28 -22.73 -15.72
C GLY A 385 -7.99 -21.51 -15.14
N SER A 386 -7.61 -20.30 -15.56
CA SER A 386 -8.32 -19.06 -15.22
C SER A 386 -9.48 -18.82 -16.18
N LYS A 387 -10.43 -17.97 -15.79
CA LYS A 387 -11.67 -17.75 -16.54
C LYS A 387 -11.98 -16.27 -16.73
N ILE A 388 -12.37 -15.89 -17.95
CA ILE A 388 -12.97 -14.60 -18.27
C ILE A 388 -14.32 -14.87 -18.95
N THR A 389 -15.39 -14.26 -18.48
CA THR A 389 -16.74 -14.33 -19.06
C THR A 389 -17.21 -12.92 -19.38
N ILE A 390 -17.71 -12.69 -20.60
CA ILE A 390 -18.15 -11.37 -21.09
C ILE A 390 -19.57 -11.53 -21.66
N ASP A 391 -20.54 -10.84 -21.07
CA ASP A 391 -21.94 -10.77 -21.52
C ASP A 391 -22.70 -12.12 -21.59
N GLY A 392 -22.36 -13.06 -20.69
CA GLY A 392 -22.96 -14.41 -20.63
C GLY A 392 -22.04 -15.47 -21.21
#